data_AF-A0A6J4RIN2-F1
#
_entry.id   AF-A0A6J4RIN2-F1
#
_cell.length_a   1.000
_cell.length_b   1.000
_cell.length_c   1.000
_cell.angle_alpha   90.00
_cell.angle_beta   90.00
_cell.angle_gamma   90.00
#
_symmetry.space_group_name_H-M   'P 1'
#
loop_
_entity.id
_entity.type
_entity.pdbx_description
1 polymer ?
#
loop_
_entity_poly.entity_id
_entity_poly.type
_entity_poly.pdbx_seq_one_letter_code
_entity_poly.pdbx_strand_id
1 'polypeptide(L)'
;MSFFEDDDEPRRARSQPRGHAVSGAAAPPDARTLRRRQLIMVGGLLLLLILLALLMRGCLDTRSDNAIKDYNREVAGIVRESDTQVGAPFFQLLNEGGGESPQDLATGISGYRVTAQQQLDRARALEVPDEMTEAHRAALMGFELRRDGLDSIAQKVRPALGDEGDAADEAIAGIASQMAAFLASDVIWQTRVTPLIKSTLDAREIGGQDVAATRNFLEGVDWLDEATVAERLGQSLSSGGADADEEPAPGLHGTGIQSVRAGDLTLQAGAANRIPITTEALIVSFTNQGESDELDVDVVLEIQPETGDPIRVRRTVDTVAQGQTAEVSLPLETKPPAGQAVTITATVRPVRGEEKTDNNELEFQAAFVEG
;
A
#
# COMPACT_ATOMS: atom_id res chain seq x y z
N MET A 1 -43.13 -14.14 -79.07
CA MET A 1 -43.74 -15.36 -79.63
C MET A 1 -45.13 -15.48 -79.04
N SER A 2 -46.14 -15.09 -79.82
CA SER A 2 -47.54 -15.43 -79.59
C SER A 2 -47.77 -16.86 -80.06
N PHE A 3 -48.56 -17.64 -79.32
CA PHE A 3 -49.46 -18.63 -79.91
C PHE A 3 -50.76 -18.61 -79.10
N PHE A 4 -51.82 -18.34 -79.83
CA PHE A 4 -53.23 -18.30 -79.47
C PHE A 4 -53.79 -19.74 -79.33
N GLU A 5 -54.93 -19.94 -78.68
CA GLU A 5 -56.30 -20.15 -79.24
C GLU A 5 -56.71 -21.55 -78.76
N ASP A 6 -57.80 -21.75 -78.01
CA ASP A 6 -59.20 -21.93 -78.43
C ASP A 6 -59.80 -22.86 -77.35
N ASP A 7 -61.08 -22.99 -76.99
CA ASP A 7 -62.36 -22.32 -77.26
C ASP A 7 -63.38 -22.99 -76.29
N ASP A 8 -64.55 -22.38 -76.16
CA ASP A 8 -65.87 -22.99 -75.91
C ASP A 8 -66.21 -23.77 -74.60
N GLU A 9 -66.98 -23.10 -73.72
CA GLU A 9 -68.20 -23.67 -73.09
C GLU A 9 -69.37 -23.65 -74.12
N PRO A 10 -70.55 -24.34 -74.00
CA PRO A 10 -71.21 -24.85 -72.78
C PRO A 10 -71.97 -26.20 -72.97
N ARG A 11 -72.61 -26.73 -71.90
CA ARG A 11 -73.99 -27.31 -71.98
C ARG A 11 -74.59 -27.68 -70.61
N ARG A 12 -75.88 -27.34 -70.54
CA ARG A 12 -76.87 -27.48 -69.47
C ARG A 12 -77.25 -28.94 -69.17
N ALA A 13 -77.66 -29.24 -67.94
CA ALA A 13 -78.98 -29.85 -67.66
C ALA A 13 -79.37 -29.77 -66.17
N ARG A 14 -80.58 -29.27 -65.93
CA ARG A 14 -81.32 -29.30 -64.66
C ARG A 14 -81.94 -30.69 -64.43
N SER A 15 -82.30 -30.89 -63.15
CA SER A 15 -83.48 -31.62 -62.61
C SER A 15 -83.50 -33.17 -62.57
N GLN A 16 -83.34 -33.70 -61.34
CA GLN A 16 -84.21 -34.62 -60.53
C GLN A 16 -85.02 -35.74 -61.22
N PRO A 17 -85.38 -36.90 -60.56
CA PRO A 17 -85.64 -37.09 -59.11
C PRO A 17 -85.26 -38.48 -58.48
N ARG A 18 -85.49 -38.62 -57.14
CA ARG A 18 -85.76 -39.83 -56.31
C ARG A 18 -84.84 -41.06 -56.51
N GLY A 19 -84.00 -41.54 -55.60
CA GLY A 19 -84.09 -41.61 -54.14
C GLY A 19 -83.87 -43.07 -53.73
N HIS A 20 -82.70 -43.40 -53.18
CA HIS A 20 -82.51 -44.58 -52.31
C HIS A 20 -81.32 -44.34 -51.38
N ALA A 21 -81.59 -44.58 -50.09
CA ALA A 21 -80.64 -44.51 -49.01
C ALA A 21 -79.56 -45.60 -49.16
N VAL A 22 -78.29 -45.21 -49.05
CA VAL A 22 -77.29 -46.02 -48.34
C VAL A 22 -76.55 -45.07 -47.43
N SER A 23 -76.87 -45.20 -46.15
CA SER A 23 -76.18 -44.61 -45.01
C SER A 23 -74.72 -45.09 -44.98
N GLY A 24 -73.81 -44.33 -45.61
CA GLY A 24 -72.39 -44.35 -45.28
C GLY A 24 -72.20 -43.49 -44.03
N ALA A 25 -72.40 -44.08 -42.86
CA ALA A 25 -72.09 -43.43 -41.59
C ALA A 25 -70.60 -43.09 -41.58
N ALA A 26 -70.26 -41.82 -41.83
CA ALA A 26 -69.00 -41.26 -41.38
C ALA A 26 -69.04 -41.35 -39.85
N ALA A 27 -68.28 -42.30 -39.30
CA ALA A 27 -68.16 -42.48 -37.87
C ALA A 27 -67.83 -41.11 -37.24
N PRO A 28 -68.55 -40.67 -36.19
CA PRO A 28 -68.20 -39.44 -35.50
C PRO A 28 -66.74 -39.56 -35.03
N PRO A 29 -65.91 -38.51 -35.16
CA PRO A 29 -64.55 -38.57 -34.64
C PRO A 29 -64.66 -38.94 -33.16
N ASP A 30 -64.06 -40.07 -32.84
CA ASP A 30 -64.17 -40.73 -31.54
C ASP A 30 -63.77 -39.70 -30.47
N ALA A 31 -64.69 -39.27 -29.60
CA ALA A 31 -64.48 -38.14 -28.67
C ALA A 31 -63.23 -38.34 -27.77
N ARG A 32 -62.81 -39.61 -27.62
CA ARG A 32 -61.57 -40.03 -26.96
C ARG A 32 -60.30 -39.62 -27.72
N THR A 33 -60.30 -39.64 -29.06
CA THR A 33 -59.15 -39.24 -29.89
C THR A 33 -58.95 -37.71 -29.91
N LEU A 34 -60.02 -36.93 -29.90
CA LEU A 34 -59.95 -35.46 -29.79
C LEU A 34 -59.42 -35.01 -28.42
N ARG A 35 -59.93 -35.59 -27.33
CA ARG A 35 -59.40 -35.30 -25.97
C ARG A 35 -57.95 -35.75 -25.81
N ARG A 36 -57.55 -36.88 -26.41
CA ARG A 36 -56.15 -37.34 -26.39
C ARG A 36 -55.22 -36.40 -27.17
N ARG A 37 -55.65 -35.89 -28.32
CA ARG A 37 -54.88 -34.88 -29.08
C ARG A 37 -54.78 -33.54 -28.34
N GLN A 38 -55.84 -33.11 -27.67
CA GLN A 38 -55.83 -31.90 -26.82
C GLN A 38 -54.90 -32.08 -25.61
N LEU A 39 -54.92 -33.22 -24.94
CA LEU A 39 -54.00 -33.52 -23.83
C LEU A 39 -52.52 -33.55 -24.29
N ILE A 40 -52.24 -34.10 -25.47
CA ILE A 40 -50.88 -34.11 -26.04
C ILE A 40 -50.44 -32.68 -26.42
N MET A 41 -51.33 -31.86 -27.00
CA MET A 41 -51.03 -30.45 -27.32
C MET A 41 -50.77 -29.61 -26.07
N VAL A 42 -51.61 -29.74 -25.04
CA VAL A 42 -51.43 -29.03 -23.77
C VAL A 42 -50.17 -29.52 -23.05
N GLY A 43 -49.91 -30.83 -23.02
CA GLY A 43 -48.69 -31.40 -22.45
C GLY A 43 -47.44 -30.98 -23.22
N GLY A 44 -47.50 -30.92 -24.55
CA GLY A 44 -46.40 -30.47 -25.42
C GLY A 44 -46.10 -28.98 -25.26
N LEU A 45 -47.15 -28.14 -25.16
CA LEU A 45 -46.99 -26.71 -24.86
C LEU A 45 -46.40 -26.50 -23.46
N LEU A 46 -46.87 -27.25 -22.46
CA LEU A 46 -46.33 -27.17 -21.10
C LEU A 46 -44.85 -27.60 -21.06
N LEU A 47 -44.50 -28.69 -21.75
CA LEU A 47 -43.11 -29.15 -21.88
C LEU A 47 -42.24 -28.10 -22.59
N LEU A 48 -42.75 -27.51 -23.68
CA LEU A 48 -42.06 -26.43 -24.40
C LEU A 48 -41.82 -25.22 -23.48
N LEU A 49 -42.81 -24.81 -22.68
CA LEU A 49 -42.67 -23.71 -21.72
C LEU A 49 -41.65 -24.02 -20.63
N ILE A 50 -41.62 -25.26 -20.11
CA ILE A 50 -40.62 -25.70 -19.13
C ILE A 50 -39.22 -25.69 -19.75
N LEU A 51 -39.06 -26.23 -20.97
CA LEU A 51 -37.78 -26.21 -21.68
C LEU A 51 -37.31 -24.78 -22.00
N LEU A 52 -38.24 -23.90 -22.41
CA LEU A 52 -37.95 -22.48 -22.62
C LEU A 52 -37.52 -21.80 -21.32
N ALA A 53 -38.20 -22.08 -20.20
CA ALA A 53 -37.83 -21.54 -18.89
C ALA A 53 -36.46 -22.04 -18.42
N LEU A 54 -36.14 -23.32 -18.63
CA LEU A 54 -34.82 -23.89 -18.34
C LEU A 54 -33.73 -23.31 -19.25
N LEU A 55 -34.02 -23.08 -20.53
CA LEU A 55 -33.10 -22.44 -21.48
C LEU A 55 -32.82 -20.98 -21.08
N MET A 56 -33.85 -20.21 -20.75
CA MET A 56 -33.71 -18.83 -20.27
C MET A 56 -32.93 -18.78 -18.95
N ARG A 57 -33.20 -19.71 -18.02
CA ARG A 57 -32.49 -19.79 -16.74
C ARG A 57 -31.01 -20.16 -16.91
N GLY A 58 -30.68 -21.10 -17.81
CA GLY A 58 -29.30 -21.46 -18.13
C GLY A 58 -28.48 -20.32 -18.74
N CYS A 59 -29.10 -19.49 -19.60
CA CYS A 59 -28.44 -18.28 -20.13
C CYS A 59 -28.24 -17.20 -19.06
N LEU A 60 -29.20 -17.02 -18.15
CA LEU A 60 -29.11 -16.06 -17.05
C LEU A 60 -28.05 -16.47 -16.02
N ASP A 61 -27.99 -17.75 -15.63
CA ASP A 61 -26.98 -18.24 -14.70
C ASP A 61 -25.56 -18.09 -15.26
N THR A 62 -25.36 -18.38 -16.55
CA THR A 62 -24.07 -18.18 -17.22
C THR A 62 -23.64 -16.71 -17.21
N ARG A 63 -24.57 -15.77 -17.43
CA ARG A 63 -24.28 -14.33 -17.39
C ARG A 63 -23.92 -13.87 -15.99
N SER A 64 -24.65 -14.35 -14.98
CA SER A 64 -24.41 -14.04 -13.56
C SER A 64 -23.04 -14.54 -13.11
N ASP A 65 -22.72 -15.79 -13.43
CA ASP A 65 -21.43 -16.39 -13.06
C ASP A 65 -20.26 -15.68 -13.74
N ASN A 66 -20.44 -15.22 -14.98
CA ASN A 66 -19.43 -14.43 -15.66
C ASN A 66 -19.23 -13.06 -15.00
N ALA A 67 -20.32 -12.37 -14.62
CA ALA A 67 -20.21 -11.10 -13.90
C ALA A 67 -19.48 -11.24 -12.56
N ILE A 68 -19.72 -12.34 -11.82
CA ILE A 68 -18.99 -12.68 -10.60
C ILE A 68 -17.50 -12.91 -10.86
N LYS A 69 -17.16 -13.66 -11.92
CA LYS A 69 -15.76 -13.91 -12.31
C LYS A 69 -15.04 -12.63 -12.73
N ASP A 70 -15.72 -11.79 -13.50
CA ASP A 70 -15.18 -10.53 -14.01
C ASP A 70 -14.94 -9.55 -12.85
N TYR A 71 -15.92 -9.38 -11.96
CA TYR A 71 -15.77 -8.62 -10.71
C TYR A 71 -14.58 -9.12 -9.88
N ASN A 72 -14.48 -10.42 -9.61
CA ASN A 72 -13.37 -10.98 -8.83
C ASN A 72 -12.03 -10.70 -9.50
N ARG A 73 -11.94 -10.84 -10.83
CA ARG A 73 -10.71 -10.58 -11.59
C ARG A 73 -10.29 -9.11 -11.52
N GLU A 74 -11.24 -8.19 -11.65
CA GLU A 74 -10.99 -6.75 -11.60
C GLU A 74 -10.55 -6.31 -10.22
N VAL A 75 -11.26 -6.73 -9.17
CA VAL A 75 -10.90 -6.44 -7.79
C VAL A 75 -9.55 -7.05 -7.42
N ALA A 76 -9.28 -8.30 -7.83
CA ALA A 76 -7.97 -8.93 -7.66
C ALA A 76 -6.85 -8.17 -8.39
N GLY A 77 -7.15 -7.61 -9.56
CA GLY A 77 -6.23 -6.74 -10.30
C GLY A 77 -5.90 -5.48 -9.53
N ILE A 78 -6.92 -4.75 -9.07
CA ILE A 78 -6.74 -3.48 -8.36
C ILE A 78 -5.99 -3.67 -7.04
N VAL A 79 -6.34 -4.68 -6.23
CA VAL A 79 -5.62 -4.92 -4.96
C VAL A 79 -4.18 -5.32 -5.19
N ARG A 80 -3.90 -6.14 -6.21
CA ARG A 80 -2.52 -6.51 -6.58
C ARG A 80 -1.72 -5.29 -7.02
N GLU A 81 -2.31 -4.43 -7.85
CA GLU A 81 -1.68 -3.16 -8.25
C GLU A 81 -1.47 -2.24 -7.05
N SER A 82 -2.41 -2.20 -6.10
CA SER A 82 -2.26 -1.46 -4.85
C SER A 82 -1.07 -1.96 -4.04
N ASP A 83 -0.92 -3.27 -3.91
CA ASP A 83 0.18 -3.86 -3.15
C ASP A 83 1.53 -3.64 -3.86
N THR A 84 1.60 -3.82 -5.19
CA THR A 84 2.90 -3.83 -5.91
C THR A 84 3.31 -2.50 -6.53
N GLN A 85 2.37 -1.59 -6.80
CA GLN A 85 2.65 -0.27 -7.42
C GLN A 85 2.55 0.88 -6.42
N VAL A 86 2.02 0.62 -5.22
CA VAL A 86 1.88 1.64 -4.16
C VAL A 86 2.55 1.15 -2.89
N GLY A 87 2.05 0.09 -2.24
CA GLY A 87 2.55 -0.38 -0.95
C GLY A 87 4.05 -0.68 -0.96
N ALA A 88 4.48 -1.68 -1.75
CA ALA A 88 5.88 -2.09 -1.82
C ALA A 88 6.84 -0.92 -2.16
N PRO A 89 6.63 -0.13 -3.22
CA PRO A 89 7.55 0.96 -3.54
C PRO A 89 7.46 2.14 -2.55
N PHE A 90 6.32 2.35 -1.87
CA PHE A 90 6.21 3.33 -0.78
C PHE A 90 7.11 2.96 0.41
N PHE A 91 7.09 1.70 0.86
CA PHE A 91 7.95 1.27 1.97
C PHE A 91 9.42 1.19 1.54
N GLN A 92 9.70 0.83 0.29
CA GLN A 92 11.05 0.95 -0.27
C GLN A 92 11.56 2.39 -0.18
N LEU A 93 10.74 3.37 -0.61
CA LEU A 93 11.08 4.79 -0.55
C LEU A 93 11.34 5.26 0.90
N LEU A 94 10.54 4.82 1.87
CA LEU A 94 10.77 5.15 3.28
C LEU A 94 12.03 4.49 3.85
N ASN A 95 12.35 3.26 3.45
CA ASN A 95 13.58 2.57 3.85
C ASN A 95 14.85 3.24 3.28
N GLU A 96 14.73 3.89 2.13
CA GLU A 96 15.80 4.65 1.46
C GLU A 96 15.86 6.12 1.95
N GLY A 97 14.81 6.60 2.61
CA GLY A 97 14.56 8.01 2.94
C GLY A 97 15.60 8.72 3.80
N GLY A 98 16.41 7.98 4.58
CA GLY A 98 17.55 8.55 5.30
C GLY A 98 18.67 9.09 4.38
N GLY A 99 18.67 8.73 3.09
CA GLY A 99 19.65 9.16 2.08
C GLY A 99 19.09 10.02 0.94
N GLU A 100 17.78 10.25 0.86
CA GLU A 100 17.14 11.09 -0.16
C GLU A 100 16.86 12.51 0.34
N SER A 101 16.67 13.47 -0.58
CA SER A 101 16.26 14.82 -0.19
C SER A 101 14.83 14.81 0.37
N PRO A 102 14.53 15.60 1.43
CA PRO A 102 13.16 15.73 1.98
C PRO A 102 12.10 16.09 0.93
N GLN A 103 12.50 16.78 -0.13
CA GLN A 103 11.62 17.18 -1.22
C GLN A 103 11.27 16.01 -2.14
N ASP A 104 12.23 15.13 -2.42
CA ASP A 104 12.02 13.95 -3.28
C ASP A 104 11.12 12.93 -2.57
N LEU A 105 11.38 12.68 -1.29
CA LEU A 105 10.54 11.80 -0.46
C LEU A 105 9.08 12.28 -0.42
N ALA A 106 8.86 13.58 -0.16
CA ALA A 106 7.52 14.17 -0.16
C ALA A 106 6.81 14.07 -1.53
N THR A 107 7.58 14.20 -2.61
CA THR A 107 7.06 14.09 -3.99
C THR A 107 6.67 12.66 -4.33
N GLY A 108 7.52 11.68 -3.97
CA GLY A 108 7.26 10.25 -4.16
C GLY A 108 5.98 9.81 -3.43
N ILE A 109 5.85 10.14 -2.14
CA ILE A 109 4.67 9.81 -1.34
C ILE A 109 3.40 10.46 -1.91
N SER A 110 3.49 11.72 -2.36
CA SER A 110 2.37 12.40 -3.03
C SER A 110 1.94 11.68 -4.32
N GLY A 111 2.89 11.12 -5.07
CA GLY A 111 2.61 10.29 -6.25
C GLY A 111 1.86 9.01 -5.89
N TYR A 112 2.31 8.28 -4.86
CA TYR A 112 1.64 7.07 -4.38
C TYR A 112 0.22 7.34 -3.90
N ARG A 113 -0.02 8.46 -3.19
CA ARG A 113 -1.37 8.89 -2.82
C ARG A 113 -2.27 9.07 -4.04
N VAL A 114 -1.79 9.74 -5.09
CA VAL A 114 -2.57 9.95 -6.32
C VAL A 114 -2.91 8.61 -6.98
N THR A 115 -1.97 7.68 -7.05
CA THR A 115 -2.20 6.32 -7.57
C THR A 115 -3.23 5.56 -6.72
N ALA A 116 -3.15 5.64 -5.40
CA ALA A 116 -4.12 5.02 -4.49
C ALA A 116 -5.53 5.61 -4.68
N GLN A 117 -5.65 6.92 -4.88
CA GLN A 117 -6.93 7.56 -5.21
C GLN A 117 -7.50 7.04 -6.53
N GLN A 118 -6.69 6.90 -7.58
CA GLN A 118 -7.13 6.33 -8.85
C GLN A 118 -7.56 4.86 -8.73
N GLN A 119 -6.90 4.07 -7.87
CA GLN A 119 -7.31 2.69 -7.57
C GLN A 119 -8.66 2.64 -6.87
N LEU A 120 -8.88 3.51 -5.88
CA LEU A 120 -10.16 3.64 -5.20
C LEU A 120 -11.28 4.07 -6.17
N ASP A 121 -11.01 5.04 -7.05
CA ASP A 121 -11.99 5.50 -8.03
C ASP A 121 -12.32 4.41 -9.07
N ARG A 122 -11.31 3.65 -9.52
CA ARG A 122 -11.54 2.46 -10.35
C ARG A 122 -12.38 1.41 -9.62
N ALA A 123 -12.11 1.15 -8.35
CA ALA A 123 -12.89 0.21 -7.54
C ALA A 123 -14.35 0.67 -7.41
N ARG A 124 -14.60 1.96 -7.16
CA ARG A 124 -15.96 2.53 -7.07
C ARG A 124 -16.75 2.46 -8.38
N ALA A 125 -16.04 2.44 -9.52
CA ALA A 125 -16.64 2.40 -10.84
C ALA A 125 -16.96 0.97 -11.33
N LEU A 126 -16.61 -0.07 -10.58
CA LEU A 126 -16.87 -1.46 -11.00
C LEU A 126 -18.36 -1.76 -11.04
N GLU A 127 -18.76 -2.62 -11.98
CA GLU A 127 -20.07 -3.24 -11.96
C GLU A 127 -20.08 -4.35 -10.91
N VAL A 128 -20.90 -4.19 -9.87
CA VAL A 128 -20.91 -5.10 -8.71
C VAL A 128 -22.13 -6.02 -8.79
N PRO A 129 -21.95 -7.34 -8.94
CA PRO A 129 -23.04 -8.31 -8.78
C PRO A 129 -23.65 -8.21 -7.39
N ASP A 130 -24.97 -8.42 -7.28
CA ASP A 130 -25.70 -8.28 -6.01
C ASP A 130 -25.06 -9.12 -4.90
N GLU A 131 -24.64 -10.35 -5.21
CA GLU A 131 -23.99 -11.30 -4.29
C GLU A 131 -22.59 -10.86 -3.83
N MET A 132 -21.98 -9.88 -4.50
CA MET A 132 -20.66 -9.33 -4.17
C MET A 132 -20.73 -8.00 -3.42
N THR A 133 -21.93 -7.43 -3.23
CA THR A 133 -22.13 -6.10 -2.63
C THR A 133 -21.45 -5.96 -1.27
N GLU A 134 -21.56 -6.97 -0.39
CA GLU A 134 -20.96 -6.91 0.94
C GLU A 134 -19.43 -6.94 0.88
N ALA A 135 -18.88 -7.83 0.07
CA ALA A 135 -17.44 -7.89 -0.18
C ALA A 135 -16.91 -6.58 -0.77
N HIS A 136 -17.68 -5.98 -1.69
CA HIS A 136 -17.31 -4.74 -2.37
C HIS A 136 -17.25 -3.56 -1.40
N ARG A 137 -18.24 -3.40 -0.52
CA ARG A 137 -18.21 -2.35 0.49
C ARG A 137 -16.99 -2.47 1.40
N ALA A 138 -16.64 -3.69 1.81
CA ALA A 138 -15.43 -3.93 2.59
C ALA A 138 -14.16 -3.62 1.78
N ALA A 139 -14.11 -3.97 0.49
CA ALA A 139 -12.99 -3.65 -0.39
C ALA A 139 -12.77 -2.13 -0.51
N LEU A 140 -13.86 -1.37 -0.70
CA LEU A 140 -13.81 0.09 -0.74
C LEU A 140 -13.25 0.68 0.55
N MET A 141 -13.69 0.18 1.72
CA MET A 141 -13.14 0.61 3.01
C MET A 141 -11.64 0.34 3.11
N GLY A 142 -11.18 -0.83 2.65
CA GLY A 142 -9.75 -1.15 2.58
C GLY A 142 -8.96 -0.18 1.69
N PHE A 143 -9.47 0.17 0.51
CA PHE A 143 -8.83 1.14 -0.39
C PHE A 143 -8.86 2.57 0.15
N GLU A 144 -9.95 2.96 0.82
CA GLU A 144 -10.08 4.26 1.49
C GLU A 144 -9.01 4.42 2.58
N LEU A 145 -8.86 3.43 3.46
CA LEU A 145 -7.83 3.43 4.50
C LEU A 145 -6.41 3.57 3.93
N ARG A 146 -6.09 2.87 2.82
CA ARG A 146 -4.79 3.01 2.15
C ARG A 146 -4.58 4.42 1.59
N ARG A 147 -5.59 4.98 0.92
CA ARG A 147 -5.52 6.33 0.35
C ARG A 147 -5.41 7.40 1.42
N ASP A 148 -6.23 7.31 2.47
CA ASP A 148 -6.25 8.28 3.58
C ASP A 148 -4.98 8.21 4.42
N GLY A 149 -4.45 7.01 4.67
CA GLY A 149 -3.15 6.82 5.32
C GLY A 149 -2.02 7.51 4.54
N LEU A 150 -1.95 7.27 3.22
CA LEU A 150 -0.95 7.92 2.36
C LEU A 150 -1.10 9.45 2.32
N ASP A 151 -2.33 9.97 2.28
CA ASP A 151 -2.57 11.42 2.29
C ASP A 151 -2.12 12.06 3.61
N SER A 152 -2.43 11.42 4.73
CA SER A 152 -2.03 11.88 6.06
C SER A 152 -0.50 11.81 6.26
N ILE A 153 0.17 10.78 5.73
CA ILE A 153 1.63 10.66 5.75
C ILE A 153 2.28 11.73 4.87
N ALA A 154 1.76 11.98 3.66
CA ALA A 154 2.28 13.01 2.75
C ALA A 154 2.31 14.41 3.39
N GLN A 155 1.36 14.70 4.28
CA GLN A 155 1.29 15.97 5.00
C GLN A 155 2.30 16.06 6.15
N LYS A 156 2.69 14.92 6.74
CA LYS A 156 3.56 14.83 7.92
C LYS A 156 5.03 14.62 7.58
N VAL A 157 5.33 14.07 6.41
CA VAL A 157 6.71 13.71 6.05
C VAL A 157 7.66 14.91 6.03
N ARG A 158 7.19 16.10 5.61
CA ARG A 158 8.02 17.31 5.63
C ARG A 158 8.32 17.81 7.05
N PRO A 159 7.30 17.99 7.93
CA PRO A 159 7.55 18.26 9.34
C PRO A 159 8.44 17.22 10.02
N ALA A 160 8.26 15.92 9.73
CA ALA A 160 9.05 14.84 10.31
C ALA A 160 10.54 14.90 9.93
N LEU A 161 10.88 15.48 8.78
CA LEU A 161 12.26 15.67 8.32
C LEU A 161 12.79 17.08 8.63
N GLY A 162 12.04 17.87 9.38
CA GLY A 162 12.48 19.20 9.83
C GLY A 162 13.55 19.12 10.91
N ASP A 163 13.85 20.26 11.53
CA ASP A 163 14.74 20.29 12.69
C ASP A 163 14.15 19.44 13.83
N GLU A 164 15.01 18.69 14.52
CA GLU A 164 14.63 17.80 15.62
C GLU A 164 13.95 18.59 16.75
N GLY A 165 12.89 18.02 17.32
CA GLY A 165 12.09 18.61 18.39
C GLY A 165 10.62 18.18 18.32
N ASP A 166 9.79 18.73 19.22
CA ASP A 166 8.39 18.31 19.44
C ASP A 166 7.56 18.21 18.15
N ALA A 167 7.77 19.12 17.19
CA ALA A 167 7.04 19.14 15.92
C ALA A 167 7.44 18.00 14.97
N ALA A 168 8.71 17.61 14.97
CA ALA A 168 9.20 16.46 14.21
C ALA A 168 8.72 15.15 14.87
N ASP A 169 8.81 15.06 16.20
CA ASP A 169 8.31 13.93 16.99
C ASP A 169 6.80 13.71 16.77
N GLU A 170 5.98 14.76 16.86
CA GLU A 170 4.53 14.66 16.61
C GLU A 170 4.24 14.19 15.17
N ALA A 171 5.03 14.65 14.20
CA ALA A 171 4.88 14.23 12.82
C ALA A 171 5.26 12.76 12.60
N ILE A 172 6.33 12.29 13.23
CA ILE A 172 6.77 10.88 13.21
C ILE A 172 5.73 9.99 13.87
N ALA A 173 5.25 10.34 15.07
CA ALA A 173 4.16 9.65 15.76
C ALA A 173 2.89 9.59 14.90
N GLY A 174 2.59 10.71 14.24
CA GLY A 174 1.48 10.79 13.30
C GLY A 174 1.66 9.88 12.08
N ILE A 175 2.87 9.68 11.57
CA ILE A 175 3.16 8.73 10.47
C ILE A 175 2.98 7.29 10.95
N ALA A 176 3.55 6.91 12.10
CA ALA A 176 3.40 5.60 12.71
C ALA A 176 1.92 5.24 12.95
N SER A 177 1.14 6.20 13.45
CA SER A 177 -0.31 6.06 13.62
C SER A 177 -1.04 5.73 12.30
N GLN A 178 -0.61 6.30 11.18
CA GLN A 178 -1.21 5.99 9.88
C GLN A 178 -0.83 4.63 9.33
N MET A 179 0.28 4.03 9.79
CA MET A 179 0.61 2.64 9.45
C MET A 179 -0.47 1.68 9.99
N ALA A 180 -1.17 2.05 11.06
CA ALA A 180 -2.34 1.31 11.55
C ALA A 180 -3.51 1.31 10.56
N ALA A 181 -3.67 2.34 9.72
CA ALA A 181 -4.66 2.36 8.65
C ALA A 181 -4.36 1.30 7.58
N PHE A 182 -3.08 1.11 7.26
CA PHE A 182 -2.63 0.06 6.35
C PHE A 182 -2.86 -1.34 6.95
N LEU A 183 -2.53 -1.54 8.22
CA LEU A 183 -2.84 -2.79 8.92
C LEU A 183 -4.35 -3.06 8.93
N ALA A 184 -5.17 -2.05 9.24
CA ALA A 184 -6.62 -2.18 9.25
C ALA A 184 -7.17 -2.56 7.86
N SER A 185 -6.61 -1.98 6.79
CA SER A 185 -6.93 -2.36 5.40
C SER A 185 -6.65 -3.84 5.15
N ASP A 186 -5.47 -4.32 5.54
CA ASP A 186 -5.07 -5.72 5.34
C ASP A 186 -5.94 -6.68 6.17
N VAL A 187 -6.28 -6.31 7.40
CA VAL A 187 -7.21 -7.07 8.25
C VAL A 187 -8.60 -7.13 7.61
N ILE A 188 -9.12 -6.04 7.05
CA ILE A 188 -10.42 -6.03 6.35
C ILE A 188 -10.38 -6.96 5.14
N TRP A 189 -9.30 -6.94 4.36
CA TRP A 189 -9.11 -7.86 3.24
C TRP A 189 -9.17 -9.32 3.68
N GLN A 190 -8.38 -9.67 4.69
CA GLN A 190 -8.26 -11.05 5.18
C GLN A 190 -9.54 -11.55 5.87
N THR A 191 -10.26 -10.68 6.59
CA THR A 191 -11.38 -11.08 7.45
C THR A 191 -12.76 -10.84 6.84
N ARG A 192 -12.86 -10.05 5.77
CA ARG A 192 -14.13 -9.74 5.10
C ARG A 192 -14.06 -9.98 3.60
N VAL A 193 -13.17 -9.29 2.89
CA VAL A 193 -13.25 -9.27 1.43
C VAL A 193 -12.95 -10.64 0.82
N THR A 194 -11.80 -11.23 1.13
CA THR A 194 -11.40 -12.53 0.58
C THR A 194 -12.37 -13.64 0.99
N PRO A 195 -12.80 -13.76 2.28
CA PRO A 195 -13.79 -14.77 2.67
C PRO A 195 -15.16 -14.61 2.00
N LEU A 196 -15.69 -13.39 1.87
CA LEU A 196 -16.99 -13.15 1.25
C LEU A 196 -16.96 -13.48 -0.24
N ILE A 197 -15.92 -13.05 -0.96
CA ILE A 197 -15.74 -13.40 -2.37
C ILE A 197 -15.63 -14.91 -2.55
N LYS A 198 -14.80 -15.57 -1.74
CA LYS A 198 -14.63 -17.02 -1.78
C LYS A 198 -15.95 -17.74 -1.51
N SER A 199 -16.70 -17.33 -0.49
CA SER A 199 -18.01 -17.91 -0.17
C SER A 199 -18.98 -17.80 -1.34
N THR A 200 -19.01 -16.65 -2.03
CA THR A 200 -19.88 -16.48 -3.21
C THR A 200 -19.43 -17.34 -4.38
N LEU A 201 -18.12 -17.46 -4.64
CA LEU A 201 -17.58 -18.35 -5.68
C LEU A 201 -17.91 -19.82 -5.40
N ASP A 202 -17.70 -20.27 -4.15
CA ASP A 202 -17.96 -21.64 -3.72
C ASP A 202 -19.47 -21.96 -3.80
N ALA A 203 -20.34 -21.04 -3.36
CA ALA A 203 -21.80 -21.21 -3.40
C ALA A 203 -22.37 -21.29 -4.84
N ARG A 204 -21.66 -20.71 -5.81
CA ARG A 204 -22.00 -20.75 -7.23
C ARG A 204 -21.26 -21.84 -8.01
N GLU A 205 -20.48 -22.68 -7.33
CA GLU A 205 -19.63 -23.72 -7.94
C GLU A 205 -18.65 -23.17 -8.99
N ILE A 206 -18.21 -21.91 -8.82
CA ILE A 206 -17.29 -21.22 -9.74
C ILE A 206 -15.84 -21.57 -9.36
N GLY A 207 -15.24 -22.49 -10.11
CA GLY A 207 -13.84 -22.91 -9.92
C GLY A 207 -12.80 -22.10 -10.71
N GLY A 208 -11.53 -22.34 -10.39
CA GLY A 208 -10.37 -21.88 -11.18
C GLY A 208 -10.14 -20.36 -11.18
N GLN A 209 -10.66 -19.65 -10.18
CA GLN A 209 -10.42 -18.22 -10.02
C GLN A 209 -9.31 -17.97 -8.99
N ASP A 210 -8.43 -17.02 -9.29
CA ASP A 210 -7.59 -16.42 -8.27
C ASP A 210 -8.46 -15.49 -7.43
N VAL A 211 -8.71 -15.86 -6.18
CA VAL A 211 -9.51 -15.04 -5.27
C VAL A 211 -8.76 -13.73 -5.02
N ALA A 212 -9.48 -12.61 -5.06
CA ALA A 212 -8.93 -11.32 -4.69
C ALA A 212 -8.40 -11.35 -3.24
N ALA A 213 -7.10 -11.54 -3.13
CA ALA A 213 -6.35 -11.59 -1.89
C ALA A 213 -5.24 -10.55 -1.95
N THR A 214 -5.02 -9.87 -0.83
CA THR A 214 -3.88 -8.97 -0.68
C THR A 214 -2.62 -9.76 -0.33
N ARG A 215 -1.47 -9.25 -0.76
CA ARG A 215 -0.14 -9.69 -0.29
C ARG A 215 0.33 -8.94 0.97
N ASN A 216 -0.61 -8.25 1.63
CA ASN A 216 -0.41 -7.21 2.63
C ASN A 216 0.15 -5.94 2.00
N PHE A 217 -0.49 -4.82 2.33
CA PHE A 217 -0.02 -3.49 1.97
C PHE A 217 1.05 -3.01 2.94
N LEU A 218 0.86 -3.27 4.24
CA LEU A 218 1.85 -2.99 5.27
C LEU A 218 2.98 -4.03 5.18
N GLU A 219 4.23 -3.57 5.07
CA GLU A 219 5.40 -4.47 4.96
C GLU A 219 5.67 -5.22 6.28
N GLY A 220 5.46 -4.57 7.42
CA GLY A 220 5.69 -5.14 8.75
C GLY A 220 5.03 -4.35 9.88
N VAL A 221 4.77 -5.01 11.01
CA VAL A 221 4.11 -4.39 12.17
C VAL A 221 5.04 -3.49 13.00
N ASP A 222 6.35 -3.61 12.78
CA ASP A 222 7.38 -2.72 13.30
C ASP A 222 7.16 -1.27 12.87
N TRP A 223 6.59 -1.03 11.69
CA TRP A 223 6.19 0.31 11.24
C TRP A 223 5.14 1.02 12.11
N LEU A 224 4.49 0.31 13.03
CA LEU A 224 3.61 0.91 14.03
C LEU A 224 4.39 1.59 15.18
N ASP A 225 5.67 1.27 15.31
CA ASP A 225 6.57 1.83 16.30
C ASP A 225 7.17 3.15 15.78
N GLU A 226 7.02 4.21 16.57
CA GLU A 226 7.51 5.55 16.25
C GLU A 226 9.03 5.57 16.10
N ALA A 227 9.76 4.79 16.90
CA ALA A 227 11.21 4.70 16.82
C ALA A 227 11.65 4.04 15.52
N THR A 228 10.92 3.02 15.05
CA THR A 228 11.16 2.42 13.72
C THR A 228 10.94 3.46 12.63
N VAL A 229 9.86 4.24 12.68
CA VAL A 229 9.61 5.29 11.68
C VAL A 229 10.72 6.35 11.71
N ALA A 230 11.13 6.81 12.89
CA ALA A 230 12.22 7.77 13.04
C ALA A 230 13.52 7.25 12.42
N GLU A 231 13.91 6.01 12.75
CA GLU A 231 15.12 5.36 12.23
C GLU A 231 15.11 5.33 10.70
N ARG A 232 13.99 4.92 10.07
CA ARG A 232 13.88 4.81 8.61
C ARG A 232 13.93 6.18 7.92
N LEU A 233 13.42 7.22 8.58
CA LEU A 233 13.52 8.61 8.10
C LEU A 233 14.90 9.24 8.38
N GLY A 234 15.84 8.52 8.98
CA GLY A 234 17.14 9.06 9.39
C GLY A 234 17.07 10.03 10.58
N GLN A 235 15.91 10.11 11.23
CA GLN A 235 15.64 10.96 12.38
C GLN A 235 15.96 10.23 13.68
N SER A 236 15.86 10.95 14.80
CA SER A 236 15.67 10.36 16.12
C SER A 236 14.49 11.06 16.76
N LEU A 237 13.71 10.30 17.52
CA LEU A 237 12.77 10.91 18.44
C LEU A 237 13.58 11.65 19.51
N SER A 238 13.11 12.85 19.86
CA SER A 238 13.69 13.66 20.95
C SER A 238 13.57 12.97 22.32
N SER A 239 12.77 11.89 22.38
CA SER A 239 12.53 11.04 23.55
C SER A 239 13.09 9.61 23.42
N GLY A 240 13.89 9.31 22.39
CA GLY A 240 14.33 7.96 22.03
C GLY A 240 15.50 7.39 22.86
N GLY A 241 15.27 7.16 24.15
CA GLY A 241 16.00 6.21 25.00
C GLY A 241 14.98 5.55 25.93
N ALA A 242 15.11 4.26 26.21
CA ALA A 242 14.07 3.46 26.88
C ALA A 242 13.49 4.09 28.18
N ASP A 243 12.20 3.81 28.46
CA ASP A 243 11.41 4.18 29.65
C ASP A 243 10.91 5.64 29.77
N ALA A 244 9.99 6.05 28.89
CA ALA A 244 9.37 7.39 28.91
C ALA A 244 8.36 7.66 30.05
N ASP A 245 8.05 6.71 30.93
CA ASP A 245 7.11 6.91 32.05
C ASP A 245 7.80 7.15 33.42
N GLU A 246 9.14 7.09 33.50
CA GLU A 246 9.87 7.46 34.72
C GLU A 246 10.56 8.82 34.55
N GLU A 247 10.25 9.79 35.40
CA GLU A 247 10.94 11.09 35.42
C GLU A 247 12.46 10.89 35.44
N PRO A 248 13.26 11.65 34.65
CA PRO A 248 14.71 11.50 34.68
C PRO A 248 15.22 11.58 36.11
N ALA A 249 16.24 10.76 36.42
CA ALA A 249 16.80 10.72 37.75
C ALA A 249 17.14 12.15 38.22
N PRO A 250 16.78 12.56 39.45
CA PRO A 250 17.01 13.92 39.88
C PRO A 250 18.51 14.23 39.89
N GLY A 251 18.91 15.32 39.22
CA GLY A 251 20.30 15.73 39.11
C GLY A 251 20.56 16.52 37.83
N LEU A 252 21.79 17.02 37.68
CA LEU A 252 22.23 17.60 36.41
C LEU A 252 22.41 16.47 35.37
N HIS A 253 21.86 16.63 34.17
CA HIS A 253 22.16 15.76 33.03
C HIS A 253 22.93 16.53 31.98
N GLY A 254 23.80 15.85 31.26
CA GLY A 254 24.40 16.44 30.07
C GLY A 254 25.69 15.81 29.59
N THR A 255 25.93 15.99 28.31
CA THR A 255 27.15 15.56 27.65
C THR A 255 27.95 16.77 27.18
N GLY A 256 29.11 16.54 26.58
CA GLY A 256 29.89 17.61 26.01
C GLY A 256 31.04 17.07 25.20
N ILE A 257 31.15 17.52 23.96
CA ILE A 257 32.21 17.09 23.05
C ILE A 257 33.53 17.69 23.52
N GLN A 258 34.54 16.84 23.66
CA GLN A 258 35.91 17.23 24.01
C GLN A 258 36.77 17.42 22.76
N SER A 259 36.66 16.49 21.81
CA SER A 259 37.48 16.53 20.59
C SER A 259 36.92 15.63 19.50
N VAL A 260 37.31 15.96 18.27
CA VAL A 260 37.12 15.10 17.09
C VAL A 260 38.48 14.84 16.47
N ARG A 261 38.79 13.57 16.17
CA ARG A 261 40.07 13.18 15.59
C ARG A 261 39.90 12.30 14.35
N ALA A 262 40.77 12.50 13.37
CA ALA A 262 40.87 11.74 12.14
C ALA A 262 42.25 11.05 12.11
N GLY A 263 42.29 9.75 12.45
CA GLY A 263 43.56 9.06 12.74
C GLY A 263 44.27 9.71 13.94
N ASP A 264 45.51 10.17 13.72
CA ASP A 264 46.33 10.87 14.72
C ASP A 264 46.09 12.40 14.73
N LEU A 265 45.33 12.94 13.77
CA LEU A 265 45.05 14.37 13.68
C LEU A 265 43.84 14.73 14.54
N THR A 266 44.04 15.54 15.58
CA THR A 266 42.91 16.20 16.28
C THR A 266 42.49 17.44 15.51
N LEU A 267 41.20 17.54 15.19
CA LEU A 267 40.65 18.67 14.43
C LEU A 267 40.61 19.94 15.28
N GLN A 268 40.85 21.08 14.65
CA GLN A 268 40.87 22.39 15.29
C GLN A 268 39.79 23.29 14.70
N ALA A 269 38.91 23.80 15.57
CA ALA A 269 37.89 24.76 15.19
C ALA A 269 38.54 26.09 14.73
N GLY A 270 37.97 26.70 13.69
CA GLY A 270 38.48 27.96 13.13
C GLY A 270 39.82 27.86 12.36
N ALA A 271 40.36 26.65 12.18
CA ALA A 271 41.55 26.40 11.37
C ALA A 271 41.25 25.43 10.23
N ALA A 272 42.05 25.48 9.16
CA ALA A 272 41.93 24.55 8.04
C ALA A 272 42.59 23.20 8.38
N ASN A 273 41.78 22.15 8.55
CA ASN A 273 42.24 20.81 8.85
C ASN A 273 42.55 20.03 7.55
N ARG A 274 43.72 19.38 7.47
CA ARG A 274 44.10 18.55 6.31
C ARG A 274 44.08 17.08 6.72
N ILE A 275 43.04 16.37 6.29
CA ILE A 275 42.82 14.97 6.68
C ILE A 275 43.33 14.07 5.56
N PRO A 276 44.16 13.05 5.83
CA PRO A 276 44.55 12.09 4.80
C PRO A 276 43.32 11.39 4.20
N ILE A 277 43.22 11.32 2.88
CA ILE A 277 42.12 10.64 2.16
C ILE A 277 42.03 9.14 2.48
N THR A 278 43.08 8.55 3.06
CA THR A 278 43.11 7.17 3.55
C THR A 278 42.45 6.99 4.92
N THR A 279 41.90 8.05 5.52
CA THR A 279 41.19 7.96 6.81
C THR A 279 39.90 7.19 6.64
N GLU A 280 39.76 6.08 7.37
CA GLU A 280 38.58 5.20 7.30
C GLU A 280 37.53 5.52 8.36
N ALA A 281 37.88 6.26 9.41
CA ALA A 281 36.96 6.64 10.48
C ALA A 281 37.38 7.94 11.16
N LEU A 282 36.39 8.69 11.65
CA LEU A 282 36.61 9.76 12.61
C LEU A 282 36.21 9.27 14.00
N ILE A 283 36.87 9.81 15.02
CA ILE A 283 36.59 9.45 16.41
C ILE A 283 36.16 10.72 17.16
N VAL A 284 34.96 10.65 17.72
CA VAL A 284 34.39 11.71 18.56
C VAL A 284 34.59 11.31 20.00
N SER A 285 35.24 12.18 20.78
CA SER A 285 35.39 12.03 22.22
C SER A 285 34.48 13.01 22.92
N PHE A 286 33.62 12.52 23.81
CA PHE A 286 32.72 13.33 24.61
C PHE A 286 32.69 12.83 26.05
N THR A 287 32.31 13.69 26.98
CA THR A 287 32.23 13.37 28.41
C THR A 287 30.81 13.52 28.90
N ASN A 288 30.36 12.56 29.72
CA ASN A 288 29.17 12.75 30.54
C ASN A 288 29.52 13.72 31.67
N GLN A 289 28.98 14.94 31.60
CA GLN A 289 29.21 16.02 32.56
C GLN A 289 28.11 16.11 33.63
N GLY A 290 27.11 15.22 33.56
CA GLY A 290 26.01 15.11 34.48
C GLY A 290 26.35 14.43 35.81
N GLU A 291 25.30 14.26 36.61
CA GLU A 291 25.27 13.62 37.91
C GLU A 291 24.73 12.17 37.87
N SER A 292 24.31 11.73 36.68
CA SER A 292 23.72 10.41 36.43
C SER A 292 24.46 9.69 35.30
N ASP A 293 24.32 8.36 35.24
CA ASP A 293 24.72 7.61 34.05
C ASP A 293 23.79 7.97 32.89
N GLU A 294 24.36 8.24 31.72
CA GLU A 294 23.59 8.56 30.52
C GLU A 294 23.45 7.31 29.66
N LEU A 295 22.26 7.08 29.11
CA LEU A 295 21.91 5.90 28.32
C LEU A 295 21.62 6.29 26.88
N ASP A 296 21.78 5.34 25.96
CA ASP A 296 21.42 5.46 24.54
C ASP A 296 21.96 6.76 23.89
N VAL A 297 23.22 7.09 24.16
CA VAL A 297 23.81 8.35 23.72
C VAL A 297 24.14 8.30 22.23
N ASP A 298 23.38 9.05 21.44
CA ASP A 298 23.51 9.15 19.99
C ASP A 298 24.62 10.12 19.58
N VAL A 299 25.58 9.63 18.79
CA VAL A 299 26.66 10.44 18.21
C VAL A 299 26.54 10.45 16.68
N VAL A 300 26.44 11.65 16.13
CA VAL A 300 26.28 11.90 14.69
C VAL A 300 27.48 12.67 14.17
N LEU A 301 27.99 12.23 13.02
CA LEU A 301 29.00 12.92 12.24
C LEU A 301 28.42 13.23 10.86
N GLU A 302 28.47 14.50 10.47
CA GLU A 302 28.15 14.95 9.13
C GLU A 302 29.39 15.55 8.48
N ILE A 303 29.62 15.19 7.21
CA ILE A 303 30.63 15.80 6.34
C ILE A 303 29.91 16.39 5.14
N GLN A 304 29.77 17.71 5.12
CA GLN A 304 29.13 18.45 4.05
C GLN A 304 30.19 19.01 3.08
N PRO A 305 30.29 18.49 1.85
CA PRO A 305 31.10 19.11 0.81
C PRO A 305 30.47 20.39 0.27
N GLU A 306 31.27 21.29 -0.30
CA GLU A 306 30.76 22.48 -1.01
C GLU A 306 29.83 22.12 -2.17
N THR A 307 30.04 20.95 -2.78
CA THR A 307 29.23 20.41 -3.86
C THR A 307 29.02 18.92 -3.69
N GLY A 308 27.77 18.47 -3.74
CA GLY A 308 27.38 17.06 -3.57
C GLY A 308 26.62 16.81 -2.28
N ASP A 309 26.24 15.56 -2.08
CA ASP A 309 25.44 15.13 -0.94
C ASP A 309 26.29 15.00 0.33
N PRO A 310 25.74 15.30 1.53
CA PRO A 310 26.44 15.12 2.79
C PRO A 310 26.70 13.64 3.07
N ILE A 311 27.84 13.35 3.69
CA ILE A 311 28.13 12.03 4.24
C ILE A 311 27.76 12.05 5.72
N ARG A 312 26.78 11.23 6.12
CA ARG A 312 26.33 11.12 7.51
C ARG A 312 26.66 9.75 8.08
N VAL A 313 27.17 9.73 9.31
CA VAL A 313 27.47 8.50 10.06
C VAL A 313 26.91 8.65 11.47
N ARG A 314 26.18 7.65 11.95
CA ARG A 314 25.64 7.61 13.31
C ARG A 314 26.15 6.37 14.07
N ARG A 315 26.42 6.54 15.35
CA ARG A 315 26.66 5.47 16.32
C ARG A 315 26.01 5.83 17.65
N THR A 316 25.41 4.82 18.27
CA THR A 316 24.82 4.93 19.61
C THR A 316 25.75 4.28 20.63
N VAL A 317 25.86 4.88 21.81
CA VAL A 317 26.59 4.33 22.95
C VAL A 317 25.58 3.98 24.03
N ASP A 318 25.44 2.68 24.32
CA ASP A 318 24.42 2.16 25.24
C ASP A 318 24.44 2.82 26.62
N THR A 319 25.63 3.09 27.17
CA THR A 319 25.77 3.72 28.49
C THR A 319 27.10 4.46 28.61
N VAL A 320 27.05 5.66 29.19
CA VAL A 320 28.22 6.44 29.59
C VAL A 320 28.09 6.79 31.07
N ALA A 321 28.92 6.15 31.89
CA ALA A 321 28.89 6.37 33.33
C ALA A 321 29.21 7.82 33.71
N GLN A 322 28.68 8.26 34.84
CA GLN A 322 28.86 9.62 35.36
C GLN A 322 30.34 10.06 35.34
N GLY A 323 30.62 11.23 34.76
CA GLY A 323 31.96 11.81 34.70
C GLY A 323 32.95 11.07 33.79
N GLN A 324 32.54 10.01 33.09
CA GLN A 324 33.40 9.28 32.16
C GLN A 324 33.40 9.89 30.77
N THR A 325 34.53 9.72 30.09
CA THR A 325 34.71 10.06 28.69
C THR A 325 34.51 8.82 27.84
N ALA A 326 33.66 8.93 26.81
CA ALA A 326 33.50 7.92 25.77
C ALA A 326 34.24 8.35 24.50
N GLU A 327 34.73 7.36 23.75
CA GLU A 327 35.28 7.56 22.41
C GLU A 327 34.50 6.70 21.42
N VAL A 328 33.93 7.35 20.40
CA VAL A 328 33.06 6.71 19.42
C VAL A 328 33.70 6.75 18.05
N SER A 329 33.94 5.57 17.47
CA SER A 329 34.50 5.44 16.12
C SER A 329 33.38 5.40 15.08
N LEU A 330 33.38 6.39 14.19
CA LEU A 330 32.39 6.62 13.14
C LEU A 330 33.05 6.29 11.79
N PRO A 331 32.86 5.07 11.26
CA PRO A 331 33.47 4.65 10.00
C PRO A 331 32.84 5.36 8.81
N LEU A 332 33.69 5.79 7.87
CA LEU A 332 33.28 6.44 6.63
C LEU A 332 33.03 5.37 5.55
N GLU A 333 31.78 4.99 5.35
CA GLU A 333 31.39 4.01 4.32
C GLU A 333 31.52 4.56 2.90
N THR A 334 31.31 5.87 2.76
CA THR A 334 31.52 6.62 1.52
C THR A 334 32.78 7.47 1.63
N LYS A 335 33.65 7.40 0.63
CA LYS A 335 34.88 8.21 0.60
C LYS A 335 34.55 9.69 0.34
N PRO A 336 35.04 10.61 1.19
CA PRO A 336 34.89 12.05 0.95
C PRO A 336 35.59 12.51 -0.35
N PRO A 337 35.13 13.61 -0.97
CA PRO A 337 35.76 14.15 -2.17
C PRO A 337 37.18 14.66 -1.87
N ALA A 338 38.16 14.16 -2.61
CA ALA A 338 39.55 14.57 -2.45
C ALA A 338 39.79 16.01 -2.94
N GLY A 339 40.54 16.78 -2.15
CA GLY A 339 41.00 18.14 -2.47
C GLY A 339 39.95 19.24 -2.33
N GLN A 340 38.71 18.92 -1.95
CA GLN A 340 37.64 19.90 -1.75
C GLN A 340 37.53 20.32 -0.29
N ALA A 341 37.09 21.56 -0.06
CA ALA A 341 36.73 22.02 1.27
C ALA A 341 35.42 21.33 1.70
N VAL A 342 35.38 20.90 2.96
CA VAL A 342 34.21 20.29 3.58
C VAL A 342 34.02 20.88 4.97
N THR A 343 32.77 20.97 5.39
CA THR A 343 32.41 21.27 6.78
C THR A 343 32.12 19.95 7.48
N ILE A 344 32.81 19.70 8.60
CA ILE A 344 32.60 18.52 9.43
C ILE A 344 31.88 18.98 10.69
N THR A 345 30.67 18.46 10.91
CA THR A 345 29.87 18.72 12.11
C THR A 345 29.78 17.43 12.91
N ALA A 346 30.24 17.47 14.16
CA ALA A 346 30.06 16.39 15.12
C ALA A 346 29.06 16.84 16.17
N THR A 347 28.04 16.01 16.40
CA THR A 347 26.97 16.27 17.34
C THR A 347 26.78 15.07 18.24
N VAL A 348 26.77 15.28 19.55
CA VAL A 348 26.25 14.32 20.53
C VAL A 348 24.84 14.76 20.83
N ARG A 349 23.85 13.90 20.67
CA ARG A 349 22.47 14.33 20.92
C ARG A 349 22.24 14.64 22.39
N PRO A 350 21.36 15.61 22.69
CA PRO A 350 20.97 15.88 24.06
C PRO A 350 20.48 14.63 24.75
N VAL A 351 21.05 14.35 25.92
CA VAL A 351 20.62 13.22 26.76
C VAL A 351 19.39 13.62 27.58
N ARG A 352 18.68 12.64 28.11
CA ARG A 352 17.41 12.88 28.79
C ARG A 352 17.60 13.81 30.00
N GLY A 353 16.85 14.91 30.04
CA GLY A 353 16.92 15.90 31.14
C GLY A 353 18.05 16.92 30.99
N GLU A 354 18.81 16.89 29.89
CA GLU A 354 19.82 17.89 29.58
C GLU A 354 19.18 19.20 29.13
N GLU A 355 19.36 20.27 29.93
CA GLU A 355 18.84 21.60 29.59
C GLU A 355 19.82 22.45 28.78
N LYS A 356 21.11 22.10 28.79
CA LYS A 356 22.18 22.87 28.13
C LYS A 356 22.87 22.01 27.09
N THR A 357 22.74 22.40 25.82
CA THR A 357 23.22 21.61 24.68
C THR A 357 24.26 22.35 23.85
N ASP A 358 24.70 23.54 24.27
CA ASP A 358 25.63 24.42 23.53
C ASP A 358 27.02 23.76 23.33
N ASN A 359 27.36 22.80 24.17
CA ASN A 359 28.62 22.05 24.18
C ASN A 359 28.51 20.67 23.51
N ASN A 360 27.37 20.38 22.91
CA ASN A 360 27.08 19.08 22.30
C ASN A 360 27.38 19.06 20.79
N GLU A 361 27.80 20.18 20.22
CA GLU A 361 28.11 20.31 18.81
C GLU A 361 29.47 20.98 18.60
N LEU A 362 30.25 20.46 17.64
CA LEU A 362 31.47 21.09 17.16
C LEU A 362 31.53 21.07 15.63
N GLU A 363 31.87 22.22 15.06
CA GLU A 363 32.04 22.40 13.62
C GLU A 363 33.52 22.63 13.26
N PHE A 364 33.98 21.99 12.19
CA PHE A 364 35.34 22.08 11.68
C PHE A 364 35.37 22.30 10.17
N GLN A 365 36.26 23.19 9.73
CA GLN A 365 36.58 23.33 8.31
C GLN A 365 37.74 22.40 7.97
N ALA A 366 37.57 21.53 6.97
CA ALA A 366 38.54 20.52 6.60
C ALA A 366 38.66 20.32 5.09
N ALA A 367 39.71 19.63 4.66
CA ALA A 367 39.84 19.10 3.32
C ALA A 367 40.53 17.73 3.37
N PHE A 368 39.97 16.75 2.66
CA PHE A 368 40.57 15.43 2.53
C PHE A 368 41.62 15.45 1.42
N VAL A 369 42.88 15.21 1.73
CA VAL A 369 44.00 15.37 0.80
C VAL A 369 44.77 14.07 0.59
N GLU A 370 45.34 13.89 -0.60
CA GLU A 370 46.39 12.87 -0.78
C GLU A 370 47.59 13.24 0.10
N GLY A 371 48.10 12.26 0.85
CA GLY A 371 49.18 12.44 1.82
C GLY A 371 50.53 12.75 1.23
#